data_AF-A0A356F9U6-F1
#
_entry.id   AF-A0A356F9U6-F1
#
_cell.length_a   1.000
_cell.length_b   1.000
_cell.length_c   1.000
_cell.angle_alpha   90.00
_cell.angle_beta   90.00
_cell.angle_gamma   90.00
#
_symmetry.space_group_name_H-M   'P 1'
#
loop_
_entity.id
_entity.type
_entity.pdbx_description
1 polymer ?
#
loop_
_entity_poly.entity_id
_entity_poly.type
_entity_poly.pdbx_seq_one_letter_code
_entity_poly.pdbx_strand_id
1 'polypeptide(L)'
;MISLEPPQRLENDWHWKDGSVSRIEWGLTETDGEATIVSITDHHPAEEEADRIQRAIYWASTLLSLLQISRTGSAPEEYQER
;
A
#
# COMPACT_ATOMS: atom_id res chain seq x y z
N MET A 1 -7.32 14.01 -14.12
CA MET A 1 -7.95 12.69 -14.28
C MET A 1 -6.81 11.69 -14.44
N ILE A 2 -6.56 10.88 -13.42
CA ILE A 2 -5.58 9.79 -13.50
C ILE A 2 -6.38 8.56 -13.97
N SER A 3 -6.21 8.18 -15.23
CA SER A 3 -6.77 6.94 -15.78
C SER A 3 -5.66 5.89 -15.73
N LEU A 4 -5.91 4.80 -15.02
CA LEU A 4 -4.97 3.67 -14.89
C LEU A 4 -5.51 2.52 -15.75
N GLU A 5 -4.76 2.12 -16.77
CA GLU A 5 -5.07 0.93 -17.56
C GLU A 5 -4.66 -0.36 -16.79
N PRO A 6 -5.42 -1.46 -16.92
CA PRO A 6 -5.08 -2.73 -16.26
C PRO A 6 -3.78 -3.37 -16.78
N PRO A 7 -2.99 -4.05 -15.93
CA PRO A 7 -3.12 -4.12 -14.47
C PRO A 7 -2.70 -2.78 -13.85
N GLN A 8 -3.57 -2.23 -12.99
CA GLN A 8 -3.31 -0.94 -12.35
C GLN A 8 -2.20 -1.13 -11.31
N ARG A 9 -0.99 -0.79 -11.71
CA ARG A 9 0.21 -0.81 -10.87
C ARG A 9 0.60 0.62 -10.54
N LEU A 10 0.84 0.88 -9.25
CA LEU A 10 1.41 2.14 -8.78
C LEU A 10 2.75 1.83 -8.14
N GLU A 11 3.81 2.45 -8.62
CA GLU A 11 5.14 2.34 -8.03
C GLU A 11 5.54 3.67 -7.39
N ASN A 12 6.09 3.61 -6.18
CA ASN A 12 6.61 4.78 -5.49
C ASN A 12 7.84 4.43 -4.64
N ASP A 13 8.73 5.39 -4.47
CA ASP A 13 9.82 5.28 -3.52
C ASP A 13 9.33 5.68 -2.13
N TRP A 14 9.57 4.83 -1.13
CA TRP A 14 9.21 5.06 0.26
C TRP A 14 10.47 5.30 1.09
N HIS A 15 10.54 6.46 1.71
CA HIS A 15 11.68 6.87 2.53
C HIS A 15 11.40 6.53 4.00
N TRP A 16 12.23 5.66 4.56
CA TRP A 16 12.14 5.24 5.96
C TRP A 16 12.83 6.26 6.87
N LYS A 17 12.47 6.25 8.16
CA LYS A 17 13.07 7.15 9.17
C LYS A 17 14.56 6.90 9.41
N ASP A 18 15.04 5.70 9.11
CA ASP A 18 16.45 5.32 9.17
C ASP A 18 17.26 5.86 7.97
N GLY A 19 16.62 6.55 7.02
CA GLY A 19 17.23 7.11 5.82
C GLY A 19 17.30 6.14 4.63
N SER A 20 16.92 4.88 4.81
CA SER A 20 16.83 3.92 3.71
C SER A 20 15.61 4.15 2.83
N VAL A 21 15.63 3.60 1.61
CA VAL A 21 14.56 3.73 0.63
C VAL A 21 14.12 2.35 0.18
N SER A 22 12.80 2.10 0.22
CA SER A 22 12.17 0.94 -0.40
C SER A 22 11.47 1.37 -1.68
N ARG A 23 11.60 0.59 -2.77
CA ARG A 23 10.74 0.76 -3.94
C ARG A 23 9.49 -0.10 -3.74
N ILE A 24 8.35 0.56 -3.54
CA ILE A 24 7.07 -0.07 -3.25
C ILE A 24 6.25 -0.14 -4.53
N GLU A 25 5.66 -1.29 -4.76
CA GLU A 25 4.68 -1.52 -5.81
C GLU A 25 3.35 -1.91 -5.19
N TRP A 26 2.30 -1.18 -5.59
CA TRP A 26 0.91 -1.49 -5.30
C TRP A 26 0.29 -2.17 -6.51
N GLY A 27 -0.24 -3.36 -6.31
CA GLY A 27 -1.02 -4.07 -7.32
C GLY A 27 -2.50 -3.95 -7.01
N LEU A 28 -3.29 -3.54 -8.01
CA LEU A 28 -4.75 -3.54 -7.94
C LEU A 28 -5.28 -4.49 -9.00
N THR A 29 -6.03 -5.49 -8.56
CA THR A 29 -6.69 -6.46 -9.44
C THR A 29 -8.18 -6.46 -9.14
N GLU A 30 -8.97 -5.96 -10.08
CA GLU A 30 -10.42 -6.12 -10.05
C GLU A 30 -10.78 -7.58 -10.26
N THR A 31 -11.74 -8.07 -9.49
CA THR A 31 -12.28 -9.43 -9.65
C THR A 31 -13.70 -9.35 -10.18
N ASP A 32 -14.16 -10.41 -10.85
CA ASP A 32 -15.50 -10.51 -11.45
C ASP A 32 -16.65 -10.35 -10.44
N GLY A 33 -16.36 -10.30 -9.13
CA GLY A 33 -17.33 -10.19 -8.02
C GLY A 33 -17.30 -8.85 -7.27
N GLU A 34 -16.96 -7.74 -7.93
CA GLU A 34 -16.90 -6.36 -7.39
C GLU A 34 -15.85 -6.12 -6.29
N ALA A 35 -15.10 -7.14 -5.90
CA ALA A 35 -13.99 -6.99 -4.97
C ALA A 35 -12.72 -6.55 -5.72
N THR A 36 -11.96 -5.63 -5.12
CA THR A 36 -10.61 -5.28 -5.56
C THR A 36 -9.60 -5.97 -4.65
N ILE A 37 -8.71 -6.77 -5.23
CA ILE A 37 -7.54 -7.29 -4.53
C ILE A 37 -6.46 -6.23 -4.57
N VAL A 38 -5.96 -5.85 -3.39
CA VAL A 38 -4.83 -4.93 -3.22
C VAL A 38 -3.63 -5.73 -2.71
N SER A 39 -2.50 -5.62 -3.40
CA SER A 39 -1.21 -6.20 -2.97
C SER A 39 -0.14 -5.12 -2.83
N ILE A 40 0.84 -5.38 -1.98
CA ILE A 40 2.04 -4.56 -1.83
C ILE A 40 3.26 -5.46 -2.01
N THR A 41 4.20 -5.03 -2.84
CA THR A 41 5.53 -5.63 -2.96
C THR A 41 6.58 -4.60 -2.59
N ASP A 42 7.45 -4.93 -1.62
CA ASP A 42 8.66 -4.17 -1.34
C ASP A 42 9.83 -4.80 -2.12
N HIS A 43 10.32 -4.12 -3.15
CA HIS A 43 11.38 -4.62 -4.03
C HIS A 43 12.79 -4.47 -3.44
N HIS A 44 12.94 -3.66 -2.39
CA HIS A 44 14.21 -3.43 -1.71
C HIS A 44 14.00 -3.47 -0.19
N PRO A 45 13.60 -4.62 0.37
CA PRO A 45 13.42 -4.75 1.80
C PRO A 45 14.75 -4.62 2.54
N ALA A 46 14.70 -4.30 3.83
CA ALA A 46 15.90 -4.26 4.67
C ALA A 46 16.69 -5.59 4.61
N GLU A 47 18.01 -5.48 4.59
CA GLU A 47 18.91 -6.65 4.64
C GLU A 47 18.81 -7.35 6.00
N GLU A 48 18.77 -6.56 7.08
CA GLU A 48 18.61 -7.05 8.44
C GLU A 48 17.20 -7.64 8.66
N GLU A 49 17.13 -8.80 9.31
CA GLU A 49 15.90 -9.58 9.40
C GLU A 49 14.85 -8.92 10.29
N ALA A 50 15.25 -8.38 11.44
CA ALA A 50 14.32 -7.71 12.35
C ALA A 50 13.69 -6.47 11.68
N ASP A 51 14.49 -5.67 10.97
CA ASP A 51 14.03 -4.52 10.18
C ASP A 51 13.09 -4.95 9.06
N ARG A 52 13.41 -6.03 8.34
CA ARG A 52 12.55 -6.57 7.28
C ARG A 52 11.20 -7.03 7.83
N ILE A 53 11.20 -7.74 8.97
CA ILE A 53 9.97 -8.16 9.65
C ILE A 53 9.17 -6.94 10.10
N GLN A 54 9.82 -5.94 10.68
CA GLN A 54 9.16 -4.72 11.16
C GLN A 54 8.50 -3.95 10.00
N ARG A 55 9.15 -3.87 8.84
CA ARG A 55 8.59 -3.26 7.62
C ARG A 55 7.44 -4.07 7.06
N ALA A 56 7.52 -5.40 7.08
CA ALA A 56 6.40 -6.26 6.68
C ALA A 56 5.17 -6.05 7.58
N ILE A 57 5.36 -5.93 8.89
CA ILE A 57 4.29 -5.60 9.85
C ILE A 57 3.68 -4.22 9.56
N TYR A 58 4.52 -3.24 9.22
CA TYR A 58 4.06 -1.91 8.83
C TYR A 58 3.13 -1.98 7.61
N TRP A 59 3.56 -2.64 6.53
CA TRP A 59 2.75 -2.78 5.31
C TRP A 59 1.48 -3.59 5.51
N ALA A 60 1.53 -4.67 6.29
CA ALA A 60 0.34 -5.43 6.66
C ALA A 60 -0.68 -4.57 7.41
N SER A 61 -0.20 -3.72 8.34
CA SER A 61 -1.05 -2.80 9.09
C SER A 61 -1.68 -1.74 8.18
N THR A 62 -0.91 -1.19 7.22
CA THR A 62 -1.43 -0.26 6.21
C THR A 62 -2.55 -0.89 5.37
N LEU A 63 -2.38 -2.14 4.91
CA LEU A 63 -3.42 -2.86 4.16
C LEU A 63 -4.70 -3.07 4.99
N LEU A 64 -4.56 -3.41 6.28
CA LEU A 64 -5.71 -3.56 7.17
C LEU A 64 -6.44 -2.23 7.38
N SER A 65 -5.71 -1.13 7.54
CA SER A 65 -6.31 0.21 7.64
C SER A 65 -7.05 0.60 6.36
N LEU A 66 -6.47 0.35 5.18
CA LEU A 66 -7.13 0.59 3.89
C LEU A 66 -8.41 -0.23 3.75
N LEU A 67 -8.38 -1.51 4.15
CA LEU A 67 -9.56 -2.37 4.15
C LEU A 67 -10.65 -1.85 5.12
N GLN A 68 -10.26 -1.33 6.27
CA GLN A 68 -11.21 -0.74 7.21
C GLN A 68 -11.86 0.50 6.61
N ILE A 69 -11.06 1.41 6.02
CA ILE A 69 -11.54 2.63 5.36
C ILE A 69 -12.49 2.30 4.20
N SER A 70 -12.14 1.31 3.36
CA SER A 70 -12.99 0.93 2.22
C SER A 70 -14.34 0.38 2.65
N ARG A 71 -14.42 -0.29 3.81
CA ARG A 71 -15.67 -0.82 4.37
C ARG A 71 -16.54 0.23 5.03
N THR A 72 -15.94 1.24 5.67
CA THR A 72 -16.69 2.28 6.39
C THR A 72 -17.10 3.44 5.50
N GLY A 73 -16.47 3.61 4.34
CA GLY A 73 -16.73 4.72 3.42
C GLY A 73 -16.24 6.08 3.91
N SER A 74 -15.63 6.14 5.10
CA SER A 74 -15.05 7.35 5.68
C SER A 74 -13.53 7.29 5.53
N ALA A 75 -12.98 8.09 4.62
CA ALA A 75 -11.56 8.44 4.69
C ALA A 75 -11.26 9.06 6.08
N PRO A 76 -10.10 8.81 6.70
CA PRO A 76 -9.70 9.51 7.91
C PRO A 76 -9.85 11.02 7.73
N GLU A 77 -10.28 11.76 8.76
CA GLU A 77 -10.58 13.20 8.67
C GLU A 77 -9.45 14.01 8.03
N GLU A 78 -8.20 13.59 8.25
CA GLU A 78 -6.98 14.17 7.68
C GLU A 78 -6.89 14.10 6.14
N TYR A 79 -7.70 13.27 5.48
CA TYR A 79 -7.73 13.10 4.02
C TYR A 79 -9.10 13.42 3.39
N GLN A 80 -10.07 13.93 4.16
CA GLN A 80 -11.34 14.40 3.59
C GLN A 80 -11.11 15.80 2.99
N GLU A 81 -11.35 15.96 1.68
CA GLU A 81 -11.27 17.26 1.00
C GLU A 81 -12.20 18.28 1.68
N ARG A 82 -11.65 19.47 2.00
CA ARG A 82 -12.41 20.60 2.57
C ARG A 82 -13.17 21.37 1.50
#